data_AF-A0A1Y1S9S5-F1
#
_entry.id   AF-A0A1Y1S9S5-F1
#
_cell.length_a   1.000
_cell.length_b   1.000
_cell.length_c   1.000
_cell.angle_alpha   90.00
_cell.angle_beta   90.00
_cell.angle_gamma   90.00
#
_symmetry.space_group_name_H-M   'P 1'
#
loop_
_entity.id
_entity.type
_entity.pdbx_description
1 polymer ?
#
loop_
_entity_poly.entity_id
_entity_poly.type
_entity_poly.pdbx_seq_one_letter_code
_entity_poly.pdbx_strand_id
1 'polypeptide(L)'
;MLLPTIFVGLIACVDQILVFENNPNDYYCLVTLQPDVAAQGYFIYKNSDKGENNAKPVHEGDIERMDNSTPKAGKYKLEIVTGANKVKKDGTAYSFQITVADSKAPIFTEPFAWDSSKEGFVYYTELSVPFYRSLPFLITMGVLGLVVVGGAIYVIMKKGKQNVEEEL
;
A
#
# COMPACT_ATOMS: atom_id res chain seq x y z
N MET A 1 -31.41 21.33 43.25
CA MET A 1 -31.12 21.36 41.80
C MET A 1 -29.75 20.74 41.58
N LEU A 2 -29.72 19.51 41.06
CA LEU A 2 -28.48 18.79 40.71
C LEU A 2 -28.17 19.11 39.24
N LEU A 3 -27.01 19.72 38.98
CA LEU A 3 -26.51 19.93 37.61
C LEU A 3 -26.08 18.56 37.04
N PRO A 4 -26.48 18.21 35.80
CA PRO A 4 -25.94 17.05 35.14
C PRO A 4 -24.50 17.34 34.70
N THR A 5 -23.54 16.65 35.33
CA THR A 5 -22.16 16.57 34.85
C THR A 5 -22.18 15.80 33.53
N ILE A 6 -22.17 16.53 32.42
CA ILE A 6 -21.96 15.95 31.09
C ILE A 6 -20.50 15.51 31.03
N PHE A 7 -20.24 14.23 31.31
CA PHE A 7 -18.99 13.57 30.93
C PHE A 7 -18.96 13.51 29.41
N VAL A 8 -18.38 14.53 28.79
CA VAL A 8 -17.88 14.43 27.42
C VAL A 8 -16.69 13.48 27.50
N GLY A 9 -16.96 12.18 27.34
CA GLY A 9 -15.92 11.19 27.14
C GLY A 9 -15.17 11.55 25.86
N LEU A 10 -14.03 12.24 26.00
CA LEU A 10 -13.04 12.33 24.95
C LEU A 10 -12.65 10.89 24.61
N ILE A 11 -13.16 10.40 23.49
CA ILE A 11 -12.57 9.24 22.82
C ILE A 11 -11.18 9.74 22.42
N ALA A 12 -10.15 9.38 23.19
CA ALA A 12 -8.78 9.68 22.84
C ALA A 12 -8.51 9.03 21.47
N CYS A 13 -8.41 9.86 20.43
CA CYS A 13 -7.97 9.40 19.12
C CYS A 13 -6.53 8.93 19.28
N VAL A 14 -6.24 7.70 18.85
CA VAL A 14 -4.87 7.20 18.84
C VAL A 14 -4.22 7.70 17.55
N ASP A 15 -3.30 8.64 17.69
CA ASP A 15 -2.47 9.09 16.59
C ASP A 15 -1.33 8.09 16.37
N GLN A 16 -0.99 7.87 15.10
CA GLN A 16 0.07 6.96 14.68
C GLN A 16 1.05 7.65 13.74
N ILE A 17 2.34 7.43 13.96
CA ILE A 17 3.42 7.90 13.08
C ILE A 17 4.23 6.68 12.66
N LEU A 18 4.36 6.45 11.35
CA LEU A 18 5.17 5.36 10.81
C LEU A 18 6.53 5.88 10.33
N VAL A 19 7.59 5.12 10.61
CA VAL A 19 8.92 5.36 10.06
C VAL A 19 9.44 4.03 9.54
N PHE A 20 9.69 3.94 8.25
CA PHE A 20 10.22 2.73 7.63
C PHE A 20 11.73 2.70 7.77
N GLU A 21 12.25 1.65 8.39
CA GLU A 21 13.68 1.37 8.47
C GLU A 21 14.02 0.27 7.48
N ASN A 22 15.09 0.52 6.73
CA ASN A 22 15.51 -0.34 5.66
C ASN A 22 16.92 -0.87 5.95
N ASN A 23 17.00 -2.11 6.44
CA ASN A 23 18.25 -2.84 6.50
C ASN A 23 18.35 -3.77 5.28
N PRO A 24 19.56 -4.08 4.78
CA PRO A 24 19.74 -4.86 3.56
C PRO A 24 19.02 -6.22 3.55
N ASN A 25 18.83 -6.80 4.73
CA ASN A 25 18.20 -8.12 4.90
C ASN A 25 16.86 -8.06 5.65
N ASP A 26 16.55 -6.95 6.33
CA ASP A 26 15.41 -6.85 7.24
C ASP A 26 14.68 -5.53 7.06
N TYR A 27 13.35 -5.60 6.93
CA TYR A 27 12.50 -4.43 6.73
C TYR A 27 11.65 -4.23 7.97
N TYR A 28 11.71 -3.03 8.55
CA TYR A 28 10.94 -2.71 9.75
C TYR A 28 10.14 -1.44 9.57
N CYS A 29 9.05 -1.34 10.33
CA CYS A 29 8.31 -0.12 10.52
C CYS A 29 8.30 0.21 12.01
N LEU A 30 8.79 1.39 12.36
CA LEU A 30 8.62 1.94 13.69
C LEU A 30 7.29 2.68 13.73
N VAL A 31 6.39 2.24 14.60
CA VAL A 31 5.15 2.96 14.89
C VAL A 31 5.27 3.67 16.23
N THR A 32 4.84 4.92 16.26
CA THR A 32 4.60 5.65 17.52
C THR A 32 3.10 5.78 17.71
N LEU A 33 2.58 5.29 18.83
CA LEU A 33 1.18 5.43 19.22
C LEU A 33 1.05 6.50 20.32
N GLN A 34 0.14 7.44 20.12
CA GLN A 34 -0.16 8.49 21.09
C GLN A 34 -1.69 8.58 21.32
N PRO A 35 -2.19 8.47 22.56
CA PRO A 35 -1.44 8.29 23.82
C PRO A 35 -0.73 6.93 23.91
N ASP A 36 0.18 6.76 24.89
CA ASP A 36 0.86 5.49 25.16
C ASP A 36 -0.15 4.39 25.50
N VAL A 37 -0.47 3.57 24.50
CA VAL A 37 -1.37 2.42 24.61
C VAL A 37 -0.59 1.15 24.37
N ALA A 38 -0.87 0.12 25.15
CA ALA A 38 -0.23 -1.19 25.01
C ALA A 38 -0.72 -1.88 23.73
N ALA A 39 0.21 -2.15 22.80
CA ALA A 39 -0.04 -2.97 21.62
C ALA A 39 0.34 -4.42 21.89
N GLN A 40 -0.48 -5.37 21.44
CA GLN A 40 -0.29 -6.81 21.66
C GLN A 40 0.33 -7.50 20.45
N GLY A 41 0.07 -6.99 19.25
CA GLY A 41 0.54 -7.58 18.01
C GLY A 41 0.03 -6.81 16.81
N TYR A 42 0.43 -7.24 15.62
CA TYR A 42 0.00 -6.63 14.38
C TYR A 42 -0.24 -7.66 13.28
N PHE A 43 -1.05 -7.23 12.32
CA PHE A 43 -1.31 -7.95 11.09
C PHE A 43 -1.01 -7.04 9.91
N ILE A 44 -0.60 -7.62 8.79
CA ILE A 44 -0.45 -6.90 7.52
C ILE A 44 -1.55 -7.39 6.59
N TYR A 45 -2.32 -6.45 6.05
CA TYR A 45 -3.34 -6.71 5.05
C TYR A 45 -2.92 -6.11 3.72
N LYS A 46 -3.25 -6.81 2.63
CA LYS A 46 -3.20 -6.22 1.30
C LYS A 46 -4.40 -5.29 1.17
N ASN A 47 -4.17 -4.03 0.84
CA ASN A 47 -5.25 -3.10 0.59
C ASN A 47 -5.98 -3.48 -0.70
N SER A 48 -7.30 -3.54 -0.63
CA SER A 48 -8.19 -3.80 -1.75
C SER A 48 -8.95 -2.52 -2.06
N ASP A 49 -9.06 -2.18 -3.34
CA ASP A 49 -9.82 -1.01 -3.80
C ASP A 49 -11.34 -1.10 -3.50
N LYS A 50 -11.81 -2.25 -2.99
CA LYS A 50 -13.25 -2.56 -2.82
C LYS A 50 -13.85 -2.31 -1.43
N GLY A 51 -13.20 -1.55 -0.55
CA GLY A 51 -13.84 -0.98 0.64
C GLY A 51 -14.24 -1.95 1.77
N GLU A 52 -14.10 -3.27 1.60
CA GLU A 52 -14.29 -4.25 2.67
C GLU A 52 -13.04 -5.12 2.81
N ASN A 53 -12.29 -4.93 3.89
CA ASN A 53 -11.13 -5.73 4.27
C ASN A 53 -11.56 -7.05 4.94
N ASN A 54 -12.37 -7.86 4.26
CA ASN A 54 -12.59 -9.28 4.63
C ASN A 54 -11.42 -10.17 4.19
N ALA A 55 -10.27 -9.57 3.83
CA ALA A 55 -9.09 -10.27 3.35
C ALA A 55 -8.39 -10.97 4.51
N LYS A 56 -7.84 -12.17 4.28
CA LYS A 56 -6.93 -12.81 5.24
C LYS A 56 -5.65 -11.97 5.36
N PRO A 57 -5.06 -11.83 6.57
CA PRO A 57 -3.79 -11.15 6.71
C PRO A 57 -2.72 -11.90 5.91
N VAL A 58 -1.85 -11.16 5.23
CA VAL A 58 -0.68 -11.73 4.54
C VAL A 58 0.44 -12.07 5.52
N HIS A 59 0.43 -11.41 6.68
CA HIS A 59 1.38 -11.64 7.76
C HIS A 59 0.74 -11.29 9.11
N GLU A 60 1.17 -12.00 10.13
CA GLU A 60 0.86 -11.79 11.55
C GLU A 60 2.20 -11.83 12.27
N GLY A 61 2.41 -10.88 13.18
CA GLY A 61 3.65 -10.74 13.92
C GLY A 61 3.43 -10.16 15.30
N ASP A 62 4.34 -10.49 16.20
CA ASP A 62 4.42 -9.92 17.54
C ASP A 62 5.03 -8.52 17.47
N ILE A 63 4.57 -7.62 18.33
CA ILE A 63 5.06 -6.24 18.36
C ILE A 63 6.07 -6.07 19.50
N GLU A 64 7.24 -5.55 19.17
CA GLU A 64 8.28 -5.26 20.17
C GLU A 64 8.15 -3.82 20.63
N ARG A 65 7.91 -3.60 21.92
CA ARG A 65 7.94 -2.25 22.51
C ARG A 65 9.39 -1.81 22.65
N MET A 66 9.72 -0.66 22.07
CA MET A 66 11.03 -0.03 22.23
C MET A 66 11.03 0.83 23.48
N ASP A 67 12.16 0.83 24.20
CA ASP A 67 12.39 1.75 25.31
C ASP A 67 12.28 3.19 24.81
N ASN A 68 11.29 3.93 25.31
CA ASN A 68 11.04 5.30 24.91
C ASN A 68 11.36 6.24 26.08
N SER A 69 12.12 7.30 25.82
CA SER A 69 12.37 8.37 26.79
C SER A 69 11.15 9.26 27.02
N THR A 70 10.11 9.12 26.19
CA THR A 70 8.92 9.99 26.20
C THR A 70 7.74 9.27 26.86
N PRO A 71 7.32 9.66 28.08
CA PRO A 71 6.29 8.95 28.85
C PRO A 71 4.86 9.09 28.31
N LYS A 72 4.66 9.78 27.17
CA LYS A 72 3.34 10.07 26.58
C LYS A 72 3.04 9.30 25.30
N ALA A 73 4.03 8.58 24.75
CA ALA A 73 3.87 7.85 23.50
C ALA A 73 4.57 6.49 23.57
N GLY A 74 3.90 5.45 23.07
CA GLY A 74 4.47 4.10 22.95
C GLY A 74 5.15 3.97 21.60
N LYS A 75 6.43 3.58 21.59
CA LYS A 75 7.16 3.27 20.35
C LYS A 75 7.28 1.76 20.20
N TYR A 76 7.03 1.29 19.00
CA TYR A 76 6.99 -0.12 18.69
C TYR A 76 7.65 -0.42 17.36
N LYS A 77 8.28 -1.59 17.25
CA LYS A 77 8.92 -2.10 16.04
C LYS A 77 8.07 -3.22 15.44
N LEU A 78 7.73 -3.08 14.16
CA LEU A 78 6.95 -4.03 13.37
C LEU A 78 7.81 -4.56 12.24
N GLU A 79 7.85 -5.88 12.06
CA GLU A 79 8.60 -6.52 10.98
C GLU A 79 7.76 -6.62 9.69
N ILE A 80 8.39 -6.31 8.56
CA ILE A 80 7.81 -6.48 7.22
C ILE A 80 8.47 -7.67 6.55
N VAL A 81 7.90 -8.85 6.77
CA VAL A 81 8.40 -10.08 6.14
C VAL A 81 8.03 -10.12 4.66
N THR A 82 9.05 -10.24 3.80
CA THR A 82 8.86 -10.30 2.35
C THR A 82 8.91 -11.73 1.81
N GLY A 83 8.13 -12.04 0.77
CA GLY A 83 8.08 -13.38 0.19
C GLY A 83 6.89 -13.61 -0.74
N ALA A 84 6.86 -14.75 -1.44
CA ALA A 84 5.84 -15.04 -2.47
C ALA A 84 4.40 -14.98 -1.94
N ASN A 85 4.18 -15.44 -0.70
CA ASN A 85 2.89 -15.45 -0.01
C ASN A 85 2.81 -14.42 1.14
N LYS A 86 3.74 -13.46 1.17
CA LYS A 86 3.84 -12.42 2.20
C LYS A 86 3.76 -11.04 1.53
N VAL A 87 4.43 -10.04 2.10
CA VAL A 87 4.56 -8.73 1.47
C VAL A 87 5.44 -8.84 0.23
N LYS A 88 4.96 -8.31 -0.90
CA LYS A 88 5.66 -8.38 -2.18
C LYS A 88 6.41 -7.08 -2.44
N LYS A 89 7.56 -7.21 -3.11
CA LYS A 89 8.40 -6.10 -3.58
C LYS A 89 7.98 -5.62 -4.98
N ASP A 90 6.67 -5.46 -5.21
CA ASP A 90 6.08 -5.16 -6.54
C ASP A 90 5.25 -3.87 -6.59
N GLY A 91 5.27 -3.07 -5.52
CA GLY A 91 4.49 -1.84 -5.38
C GLY A 91 3.03 -2.06 -4.98
N THR A 92 2.64 -3.29 -4.63
CA THR A 92 1.33 -3.55 -4.02
C THR A 92 1.18 -2.77 -2.71
N ALA A 93 0.00 -2.16 -2.50
CA ALA A 93 -0.34 -1.46 -1.28
C ALA A 93 -0.73 -2.43 -0.15
N TYR A 94 -0.18 -2.18 1.04
CA TYR A 94 -0.46 -2.89 2.27
C TYR A 94 -0.76 -1.91 3.40
N SER A 95 -1.44 -2.34 4.45
CA SER A 95 -1.62 -1.59 5.68
C SER A 95 -1.39 -2.50 6.88
N PHE A 96 -0.88 -1.94 7.98
CA PHE A 96 -0.88 -2.63 9.25
C PHE A 96 -2.23 -2.51 9.92
N GLN A 97 -2.60 -3.55 10.66
CA GLN A 97 -3.66 -3.52 11.64
C GLN A 97 -3.02 -3.82 13.00
N ILE A 98 -3.07 -2.87 13.92
CA ILE A 98 -2.48 -2.98 15.25
C ILE A 98 -3.58 -3.33 16.26
N THR A 99 -3.34 -4.37 17.05
CA THR A 99 -4.22 -4.78 18.14
C THR A 99 -3.78 -4.10 19.43
N VAL A 100 -4.66 -3.30 20.02
CA VAL A 100 -4.40 -2.57 21.26
C VAL A 100 -5.17 -3.21 22.41
N ALA A 101 -4.53 -3.39 23.56
CA ALA A 101 -5.07 -4.16 24.69
C ALA A 101 -6.42 -3.64 25.23
N ASP A 102 -6.61 -2.32 25.22
CA ASP A 102 -7.78 -1.66 25.81
C ASP A 102 -8.81 -1.17 24.76
N SER A 103 -8.58 -1.46 23.48
CA SER A 103 -9.48 -1.06 22.39
C SER A 103 -10.16 -2.26 21.76
N LYS A 104 -11.49 -2.20 21.63
CA LYS A 104 -12.25 -3.20 20.86
C LYS A 104 -12.11 -3.02 19.35
N ALA A 105 -11.70 -1.83 18.90
CA ALA A 105 -11.50 -1.53 17.50
C ALA A 105 -10.01 -1.62 17.17
N PRO A 106 -9.61 -2.44 16.18
CA PRO A 106 -8.24 -2.45 15.71
C PRO A 106 -7.89 -1.11 15.03
N ILE A 107 -6.62 -0.72 15.11
CA ILE A 107 -6.12 0.51 14.49
C ILE A 107 -5.50 0.15 13.15
N PHE A 108 -6.01 0.74 12.06
CA PHE A 108 -5.39 0.58 10.74
C PHE A 108 -4.43 1.71 10.44
N THR A 109 -3.26 1.34 9.91
CA THR A 109 -2.26 2.31 9.49
C THR A 109 -2.50 2.85 8.09
N GLU A 110 -1.87 4.00 7.81
CA GLU A 110 -1.74 4.47 6.44
C GLU A 110 -1.14 3.38 5.53
N PRO A 111 -1.56 3.33 4.26
CA PRO A 111 -1.02 2.37 3.31
C PRO A 111 0.46 2.59 3.03
N PHE A 112 1.20 1.50 2.88
CA PHE A 112 2.60 1.46 2.50
C PHE A 112 2.83 0.48 1.37
N ALA A 113 3.94 0.64 0.65
CA ALA A 113 4.30 -0.23 -0.46
C ALA A 113 5.80 -0.16 -0.77
N TRP A 114 6.26 -1.10 -1.59
CA TRP A 114 7.65 -1.17 -2.02
C TRP A 114 7.96 -0.14 -3.11
N ASP A 115 8.99 0.67 -2.88
CA ASP A 115 9.59 1.56 -3.87
C ASP A 115 10.89 0.93 -4.39
N SER A 116 10.86 0.48 -5.65
CA SER A 116 12.04 -0.09 -6.31
C SER A 116 13.17 0.91 -6.55
N SER A 117 12.88 2.22 -6.57
CA SER A 117 13.91 3.24 -6.77
C SER A 117 14.72 3.53 -5.51
N LYS A 118 14.10 3.37 -4.33
CA LYS A 118 14.72 3.53 -3.02
C LYS A 118 15.11 2.18 -2.38
N GLU A 119 14.84 1.08 -3.08
CA GLU A 119 15.00 -0.30 -2.60
C GLU A 119 14.41 -0.53 -1.20
N GLY A 120 13.24 0.04 -0.91
CA GLY A 120 12.66 0.05 0.44
C GLY A 120 11.15 0.26 0.49
N PHE A 121 10.57 0.11 1.67
CA PHE A 121 9.16 0.43 1.92
C PHE A 121 8.98 1.92 2.22
N VAL A 122 7.93 2.50 1.65
CA VAL A 122 7.54 3.90 1.84
C VAL A 122 6.03 4.00 1.97
N TYR A 123 5.56 5.17 2.40
CA TYR A 123 4.14 5.51 2.32
C TYR A 123 3.63 5.39 0.89
N TYR A 124 2.47 4.75 0.71
CA TYR A 124 1.89 4.55 -0.62
C TYR A 124 1.58 5.88 -1.33
N THR A 125 1.29 6.93 -0.56
CA THR A 125 1.07 8.30 -1.05
C THR A 125 2.34 8.94 -1.65
N GLU A 126 3.52 8.49 -1.24
CA GLU A 126 4.80 8.94 -1.79
C GLU A 126 5.19 8.21 -3.08
N LEU A 127 4.57 7.06 -3.36
CA LEU A 127 4.81 6.37 -4.62
C LEU A 127 4.17 7.17 -5.76
N SER A 128 5.03 7.73 -6.60
CA SER A 128 4.62 8.11 -7.94
C SER A 128 4.28 6.83 -8.71
N VAL A 129 3.04 6.34 -8.64
CA VAL A 129 2.59 5.24 -9.49
C VAL A 129 2.87 5.70 -10.92
N PRO A 130 3.78 5.05 -11.65
CA PRO A 130 4.14 5.55 -12.96
C PRO A 130 2.89 5.50 -13.83
N PHE A 131 2.51 6.63 -14.42
CA PHE A 131 1.28 6.74 -15.22
C PHE A 131 1.18 5.63 -16.29
N TYR A 132 2.33 5.14 -16.79
CA TYR A 132 2.40 4.06 -17.75
C TYR A 132 1.94 2.68 -17.25
N ARG A 133 1.82 2.47 -15.94
CA ARG A 133 1.25 1.24 -15.35
C ARG A 133 -0.26 1.35 -15.10
N SER A 134 -0.85 2.52 -15.32
CA SER A 134 -2.29 2.70 -15.13
C SER A 134 -3.07 1.91 -16.20
N LEU A 135 -4.19 1.32 -15.78
CA LEU A 135 -5.13 0.65 -16.69
C LEU A 135 -5.54 1.54 -17.89
N PRO A 136 -5.87 2.84 -17.72
CA PRO A 136 -6.17 3.70 -18.87
C PRO A 136 -5.00 3.84 -19.84
N PHE A 137 -3.76 3.99 -19.36
CA PHE A 137 -2.59 4.07 -20.24
C PHE A 137 -2.37 2.77 -21.04
N LEU A 138 -2.50 1.60 -20.38
CA LEU A 138 -2.38 0.31 -21.06
C LEU A 138 -3.44 0.14 -22.17
N ILE A 139 -4.67 0.58 -21.91
CA ILE A 139 -5.74 0.59 -22.92
C ILE A 139 -5.38 1.52 -24.09
N THR A 140 -4.94 2.75 -23.81
CA THR A 140 -4.55 3.70 -24.86
C THR A 140 -3.41 3.18 -25.74
N MET A 141 -2.38 2.60 -25.13
CA MET A 141 -1.25 2.02 -25.87
C MET A 141 -1.67 0.79 -26.69
N GLY A 142 -2.57 -0.04 -26.16
CA GLY A 142 -3.15 -1.16 -26.90
C GLY A 142 -3.91 -0.71 -28.16
N VAL A 143 -4.74 0.32 -28.04
CA VAL A 143 -5.49 0.90 -29.18
C VAL A 143 -4.54 1.51 -30.21
N LEU A 144 -3.54 2.28 -29.78
CA LEU A 144 -2.51 2.85 -30.67
C LEU A 144 -1.77 1.75 -31.44
N GLY A 145 -1.40 0.66 -30.77
CA GLY A 145 -0.77 -0.50 -31.41
C GLY A 145 -1.63 -1.09 -32.53
N LEU A 146 -2.94 -1.28 -32.28
CA LEU A 146 -3.87 -1.78 -33.30
C LEU A 146 -4.00 -0.84 -34.50
N VAL A 147 -4.02 0.48 -34.29
CA VAL A 147 -4.09 1.47 -35.37
C VAL A 147 -2.83 1.41 -36.25
N VAL A 148 -1.65 1.31 -35.64
CA VAL A 148 -0.37 1.21 -36.39
C VAL A 148 -0.32 -0.08 -37.21
N VAL A 149 -0.66 -1.22 -36.61
CA VAL A 149 -0.69 -2.52 -37.31
C VAL A 149 -1.74 -2.52 -38.42
N GLY A 150 -2.95 -2.04 -38.15
CA GLY A 150 -4.01 -1.92 -39.14
C GLY A 150 -3.63 -1.01 -40.31
N GLY A 151 -3.00 0.13 -40.01
CA GLY A 151 -2.46 1.03 -41.04
C GLY A 151 -1.37 0.40 -41.88
N ALA A 152 -0.43 -0.33 -41.26
CA ALA A 152 0.62 -1.05 -41.98
C ALA A 152 0.05 -2.13 -42.90
N ILE A 153 -0.89 -2.94 -42.41
CA ILE A 153 -1.58 -3.96 -43.22
C ILE A 153 -2.31 -3.30 -44.39
N TYR A 154 -3.03 -2.20 -44.14
CA TYR A 154 -3.74 -1.46 -45.19
C TYR A 154 -2.79 -0.95 -46.28
N VAL A 155 -1.64 -0.38 -45.90
CA VAL A 155 -0.63 0.11 -46.85
C VAL A 155 -0.03 -1.04 -47.66
N ILE A 156 0.26 -2.18 -47.02
CA ILE A 156 0.77 -3.38 -47.70
C ILE A 156 -0.26 -3.92 -48.70
N MET A 157 -1.53 -4.04 -48.29
CA MET A 157 -2.61 -4.49 -49.17
C MET A 157 -2.85 -3.53 -50.34
N LYS A 158 -2.78 -2.22 -50.09
CA LYS A 158 -2.94 -1.20 -51.13
C LYS A 158 -1.81 -1.24 -52.15
N LYS A 159 -0.55 -1.36 -51.71
CA LYS A 159 0.60 -1.55 -52.60
C LYS A 159 0.53 -2.86 -53.39
N GLY A 160 0.12 -3.94 -52.74
CA GLY A 160 -0.09 -5.23 -53.40
C GLY A 160 -1.15 -5.16 -54.51
N LYS A 161 -2.23 -4.39 -54.33
CA LYS A 161 -3.23 -4.16 -55.38
C LYS A 161 -2.70 -3.34 -56.56
N GLN A 162 -1.94 -2.27 -56.30
CA GLN A 162 -1.39 -1.42 -57.38
C GLN A 162 -0.40 -2.18 -58.27
N ASN A 163 0.43 -3.05 -57.70
CA ASN A 163 1.39 -3.83 -58.48
C ASN A 163 0.71 -4.87 -59.39
N VAL A 164 -0.50 -5.33 -59.06
CA VAL A 164 -1.25 -6.30 -59.88
C VAL A 164 -1.98 -5.62 -61.05
N GLU A 165 -2.33 -4.33 -60.92
CA GLU A 165 -2.94 -3.56 -62.01
C GLU A 165 -1.92 -3.04 -63.04
N GLU A 166 -0.64 -2.91 -62.70
CA GLU A 166 0.41 -2.50 -63.65
C GLU A 166 0.95 -3.65 -64.53
N GLU A 167 0.70 -4.90 -64.16
CA GLU A 167 1.11 -6.10 -64.93
C GLU A 167 0.05 -6.62 -65.92
N LEU A 168 -1.10 -5.93 -66.04
CA LEU A 168 -2.27 -6.34 -66.83
C LEU A 168 -2.54 -5.36 -67.98
#